data_AF-A0A851IA77-F1
#
_entry.id   AF-A0A851IA77-F1
#
_cell.length_a   1.000
_cell.length_b   1.000
_cell.length_c   1.000
_cell.angle_alpha   90.00
_cell.angle_beta   90.00
_cell.angle_gamma   90.00
#
_symmetry.space_group_name_H-M   'P 1'
#
loop_
_entity.id
_entity.type
_entity.pdbx_description
1 polymer ?
#
loop_
_entity_poly.entity_id
_entity_poly.type
_entity_poly.pdbx_seq_one_letter_code
_entity_poly.pdbx_strand_id
1 'polypeptide(L)'
;MKIRKNLLKILTLLILSGNIINAGYIKEKNKIYFTDEAIEPERKEIVKNVDFRTFKIFEENDDFASDKNNIYYKNKKLENVDVNSFQIENPFIVKDKDNVFYITNNEIIKIKGFSPEKSEVIVQFYVPTILINKNGIYTFDKYENGEITIKSIKPARIDMNTLEVVDGENMTMLLYLKDKNNVYFINYKESEQKISDIDVENAEDAGNDNYNIDIEIKKLESADSGSFKIDSIYGKDKNNLYFLNKKIKGVNPKTFEIVGSNKLIIKDDKGVYYLGREEVKKIQNADLNTFEEVSKEYYRDKNNVFYYDNYDGDVKRVKGADAKSFEVIDGYALGRDKNAVYDRGKRIKGLDPVTFEDLSGNFYKDKNGVYYEGVLMKGIDSKTFEPFVNYTHVKDKNGIHHFYQKGNDVVVEKVEISPEIDLKTLQPIENYSEYSKDKNNVYYNFKKIEDADVKTFEPEGYSIGKDKTGVYYGTHKVSGVDVNSLEVLKNDFFKDKNNIYYKNKKIENFKPKNFEVIDYSLVKQNKDLYYFTEDENDNTKFVLLESKNVDIDTFQILDEDYTKDKNNAYYKGKIFKEADVKTLNKHYNKNDDGYKIRDKKKVYKIKNK
;
A
#
# COMPACT_ATOMS: atom_id res chain seq x y z
N MET A 1 36.08 -25.94 -15.93
CA MET A 1 36.56 -25.37 -17.20
C MET A 1 35.63 -25.77 -18.36
N LYS A 2 34.44 -25.15 -18.49
CA LYS A 2 33.56 -25.27 -19.68
C LYS A 2 32.39 -24.26 -19.74
N ILE A 3 32.50 -23.08 -19.09
CA ILE A 3 31.47 -22.03 -19.12
C ILE A 3 31.93 -20.77 -19.88
N ARG A 4 33.25 -20.55 -20.03
CA ARG A 4 33.81 -19.38 -20.74
C ARG A 4 33.56 -19.34 -22.26
N LYS A 5 33.10 -20.43 -22.89
CA LYS A 5 32.94 -20.49 -24.36
C LYS A 5 31.54 -20.11 -24.85
N ASN A 6 30.54 -20.04 -23.98
CA ASN A 6 29.18 -19.63 -24.36
C ASN A 6 28.88 -18.15 -24.06
N LEU A 7 29.58 -17.50 -23.12
CA LEU A 7 29.48 -16.04 -22.92
C LEU A 7 29.98 -15.26 -24.15
N LEU A 8 31.03 -15.75 -24.82
CA LEU A 8 31.61 -15.07 -25.98
C LEU A 8 30.66 -15.04 -27.20
N LYS A 9 29.72 -15.99 -27.30
CA LYS A 9 28.71 -16.03 -28.37
C LYS A 9 27.49 -15.13 -28.09
N ILE A 10 27.16 -14.87 -26.82
CA ILE A 10 26.13 -13.90 -26.46
C ILE A 10 26.65 -12.47 -26.65
N LEU A 11 27.93 -12.21 -26.31
CA LEU A 11 28.56 -10.92 -26.58
C LEU A 11 28.73 -10.60 -28.07
N THR A 12 28.89 -11.61 -28.94
CA THR A 12 28.96 -11.37 -30.40
C THR A 12 27.60 -11.25 -31.08
N LEU A 13 26.50 -11.71 -30.46
CA LEU A 13 25.15 -11.48 -30.97
C LEU A 13 24.55 -10.12 -30.56
N LEU A 14 25.00 -9.53 -29.44
CA LEU A 14 24.58 -8.18 -29.01
C LEU A 14 25.18 -7.04 -29.85
N ILE A 15 26.22 -7.31 -30.66
CA ILE A 15 26.86 -6.29 -31.52
C ILE A 15 26.08 -6.08 -32.84
N LEU A 16 25.02 -6.84 -33.13
CA LEU A 16 24.27 -6.75 -34.40
C LEU A 16 22.76 -6.53 -34.27
N SER A 17 22.24 -6.23 -33.07
CA SER A 17 20.85 -5.81 -32.91
C SER A 17 20.69 -4.88 -31.71
N GLY A 18 20.57 -3.57 -32.00
CA GLY A 18 20.16 -2.55 -31.04
C GLY A 18 21.31 -1.70 -30.50
N ASN A 19 21.38 -0.45 -30.96
CA ASN A 19 22.00 0.61 -30.18
C ASN A 19 21.22 0.75 -28.87
N ILE A 20 21.70 0.09 -27.81
CA ILE A 20 21.47 0.57 -26.46
C ILE A 20 22.73 1.38 -26.16
N ILE A 21 22.67 2.67 -26.42
CA ILE A 21 23.70 3.59 -25.94
C ILE A 21 23.34 3.80 -24.47
N ASN A 22 24.22 3.40 -23.55
CA ASN A 22 24.05 3.80 -22.15
C ASN A 22 24.42 5.29 -22.03
N ALA A 23 23.88 5.99 -21.02
CA ALA A 23 24.32 7.34 -20.67
C ALA A 23 25.87 7.39 -20.58
N GLY A 24 26.50 8.47 -21.04
CA GLY A 24 27.97 8.52 -21.05
C GLY A 24 28.60 9.59 -21.94
N TYR A 25 29.91 9.48 -22.11
CA TYR A 25 30.72 10.47 -22.83
C TYR A 25 30.88 10.17 -24.32
N ILE A 26 30.66 11.18 -25.17
CA ILE A 26 30.77 11.11 -26.63
C ILE A 26 31.93 12.00 -27.10
N LYS A 27 32.84 11.43 -27.92
CA LYS A 27 33.95 12.17 -28.55
C LYS A 27 33.58 12.60 -29.98
N GLU A 28 33.44 13.91 -30.22
CA GLU A 28 33.10 14.45 -31.55
C GLU A 28 33.92 15.71 -31.87
N LYS A 29 34.56 15.76 -33.06
CA LYS A 29 35.19 16.97 -33.62
C LYS A 29 36.06 17.77 -32.61
N ASN A 30 36.96 17.07 -31.90
CA ASN A 30 37.84 17.61 -30.84
C ASN A 30 37.13 18.17 -29.59
N LYS A 31 35.88 17.76 -29.35
CA LYS A 31 35.11 18.06 -28.14
C LYS A 31 34.65 16.78 -27.48
N ILE A 32 34.44 16.87 -26.17
CA ILE A 32 33.81 15.82 -25.38
C ILE A 32 32.43 16.33 -24.96
N TYR A 33 31.44 15.47 -25.14
CA TYR A 33 30.07 15.70 -24.71
C TYR A 33 29.68 14.63 -23.67
N PHE A 34 28.77 14.97 -22.78
CA PHE A 34 28.09 14.02 -21.90
C PHE A 34 26.60 13.99 -22.26
N THR A 35 26.00 12.79 -22.24
CA THR A 35 24.58 12.56 -22.52
C THR A 35 23.95 11.71 -21.43
N ASP A 36 22.82 12.17 -20.89
CA ASP A 36 22.02 11.43 -19.90
C ASP A 36 20.76 10.89 -20.61
N GLU A 37 20.86 9.71 -21.21
CA GLU A 37 19.78 9.12 -22.04
C GLU A 37 18.54 8.73 -21.23
N ALA A 38 18.65 8.63 -19.90
CA ALA A 38 17.53 8.29 -19.03
C ALA A 38 16.55 9.46 -18.82
N ILE A 39 17.02 10.71 -18.95
CA ILE A 39 16.23 11.91 -18.63
C ILE A 39 16.01 12.77 -19.88
N GLU A 40 17.03 12.95 -20.73
CA GLU A 40 16.95 13.80 -21.94
C GLU A 40 17.79 13.23 -23.10
N PRO A 41 17.28 12.24 -23.87
CA PRO A 41 18.07 11.46 -24.85
C PRO A 41 18.65 12.27 -26.01
N GLU A 42 18.17 13.49 -26.26
CA GLU A 42 18.69 14.36 -27.33
C GLU A 42 19.69 15.43 -26.83
N ARG A 43 19.88 15.57 -25.52
CA ARG A 43 20.71 16.64 -24.95
C ARG A 43 22.17 16.21 -24.83
N LYS A 44 23.03 16.87 -25.61
CA LYS A 44 24.50 16.78 -25.52
C LYS A 44 25.09 17.97 -24.78
N GLU A 45 25.67 17.73 -23.62
CA GLU A 45 26.31 18.79 -22.83
C GLU A 45 27.83 18.80 -23.04
N ILE A 46 28.40 19.95 -23.36
CA ILE A 46 29.84 20.07 -23.57
C ILE A 46 30.57 19.96 -22.23
N VAL A 47 31.51 19.03 -22.14
CA VAL A 47 32.47 18.94 -21.04
C VAL A 47 33.59 19.95 -21.30
N LYS A 48 33.68 20.97 -20.45
CA LYS A 48 34.63 22.08 -20.63
C LYS A 48 36.01 21.75 -20.03
N ASN A 49 37.04 22.41 -20.57
CA ASN A 49 38.42 22.36 -20.05
C ASN A 49 39.07 20.97 -20.03
N VAL A 50 38.74 20.14 -21.02
CA VAL A 50 39.25 18.76 -21.15
C VAL A 50 40.56 18.71 -21.94
N ASP A 51 41.55 18.00 -21.42
CA ASP A 51 42.68 17.51 -22.21
C ASP A 51 42.23 16.31 -23.06
N PHE A 52 41.81 16.61 -24.29
CA PHE A 52 41.24 15.62 -25.22
C PHE A 52 42.16 14.41 -25.49
N ARG A 53 43.49 14.59 -25.42
CA ARG A 53 44.45 13.52 -25.73
C ARG A 53 44.56 12.51 -24.60
N THR A 54 44.36 12.96 -23.37
CA THR A 54 44.50 12.13 -22.17
C THR A 54 43.17 11.70 -21.57
N PHE A 55 42.04 12.12 -22.17
CA PHE A 55 40.69 11.82 -21.70
C PHE A 55 40.31 10.34 -21.75
N LYS A 56 39.92 9.79 -20.60
CA LYS A 56 39.52 8.39 -20.38
C LYS A 56 38.25 8.34 -19.52
N ILE A 57 37.36 7.41 -19.85
CA ILE A 57 36.14 7.12 -19.09
C ILE A 57 36.50 6.01 -18.09
N PHE A 58 35.94 6.04 -16.88
CA PHE A 58 36.10 4.96 -15.91
C PHE A 58 35.26 3.76 -16.34
N GLU A 59 35.81 2.55 -16.23
CA GLU A 59 35.10 1.32 -16.65
C GLU A 59 34.03 0.92 -15.62
N GLU A 60 34.23 1.31 -14.37
CA GLU A 60 33.36 1.00 -13.24
C GLU A 60 32.07 1.83 -13.21
N ASN A 61 32.10 3.03 -13.80
CA ASN A 61 30.97 3.95 -13.89
C ASN A 61 31.22 4.97 -15.02
N ASP A 62 30.37 4.96 -16.04
CA ASP A 62 30.46 5.79 -17.25
C ASP A 62 30.04 7.25 -17.05
N ASP A 63 29.49 7.59 -15.88
CA ASP A 63 29.30 8.98 -15.43
C ASP A 63 30.62 9.65 -15.04
N PHE A 64 31.71 8.89 -14.83
CA PHE A 64 33.00 9.46 -14.47
C PHE A 64 33.99 9.39 -15.64
N ALA A 65 34.78 10.46 -15.76
CA ALA A 65 35.92 10.49 -16.65
C ALA A 65 37.11 11.22 -16.02
N SER A 66 38.29 11.01 -16.57
CA SER A 66 39.53 11.68 -16.17
C SER A 66 40.28 12.18 -17.38
N ASP A 67 41.08 13.21 -17.18
CA ASP A 67 42.23 13.52 -18.03
C ASP A 67 43.49 13.62 -17.14
N LYS A 68 44.62 14.02 -17.71
CA LYS A 68 45.88 14.10 -16.95
C LYS A 68 45.85 15.08 -15.76
N ASN A 69 44.89 16.01 -15.72
CA ASN A 69 44.83 17.13 -14.78
C ASN A 69 43.51 17.17 -13.97
N ASN A 70 42.46 16.47 -14.38
CA ASN A 70 41.12 16.64 -13.82
C ASN A 70 40.35 15.32 -13.77
N ILE A 71 39.41 15.24 -12.83
CA ILE A 71 38.32 14.27 -12.83
C ILE A 71 37.01 15.00 -13.17
N TYR A 72 36.14 14.32 -13.89
CA TYR A 72 34.83 14.77 -14.32
C TYR A 72 33.77 13.81 -13.79
N TYR A 73 32.65 14.37 -13.33
CA TYR A 73 31.41 13.65 -13.07
C TYR A 73 30.34 14.28 -13.96
N LYS A 74 29.78 13.47 -14.86
CA LYS A 74 28.89 13.93 -15.94
C LYS A 74 29.54 15.06 -16.73
N ASN A 75 28.83 16.15 -16.95
CA ASN A 75 29.34 17.33 -17.66
C ASN A 75 30.26 18.25 -16.83
N LYS A 76 30.45 17.98 -15.53
CA LYS A 76 31.16 18.89 -14.60
C LYS A 76 32.56 18.39 -14.27
N LYS A 77 33.51 19.34 -14.18
CA LYS A 77 34.80 19.11 -13.54
C LYS A 77 34.60 19.07 -12.03
N LEU A 78 35.24 18.11 -11.37
CA LEU A 78 35.31 18.03 -9.92
C LEU A 78 36.43 18.92 -9.39
N GLU A 79 36.12 19.71 -8.36
CA GLU A 79 37.09 20.58 -7.68
C GLU A 79 37.59 19.91 -6.40
N ASN A 80 38.84 20.20 -6.01
CA ASN A 80 39.48 19.71 -4.78
C ASN A 80 39.57 18.18 -4.66
N VAL A 81 39.67 17.46 -5.78
CA VAL A 81 39.93 16.01 -5.84
C VAL A 81 41.36 15.73 -6.28
N ASP A 82 41.99 14.73 -5.68
CA ASP A 82 43.31 14.27 -6.13
C ASP A 82 43.19 13.29 -7.30
N VAL A 83 43.56 13.75 -8.49
CA VAL A 83 43.40 13.02 -9.77
C VAL A 83 44.16 11.69 -9.78
N ASN A 84 45.33 11.63 -9.13
CA ASN A 84 46.21 10.46 -9.20
C ASN A 84 45.75 9.32 -8.28
N SER A 85 45.00 9.63 -7.24
CA SER A 85 44.49 8.66 -6.26
C SER A 85 42.98 8.46 -6.32
N PHE A 86 42.29 9.11 -7.26
CA PHE A 86 40.85 9.00 -7.42
C PHE A 86 40.42 7.59 -7.81
N GLN A 87 39.48 7.02 -7.06
CA GLN A 87 38.98 5.66 -7.24
C GLN A 87 37.48 5.60 -7.02
N ILE A 88 36.80 4.80 -7.84
CA ILE A 88 35.39 4.47 -7.70
C ILE A 88 35.30 3.17 -6.91
N GLU A 89 34.64 3.22 -5.76
CA GLU A 89 34.61 2.10 -4.82
C GLU A 89 33.35 1.26 -5.00
N ASN A 90 32.22 1.92 -5.20
CA ASN A 90 30.95 1.31 -5.55
C ASN A 90 30.03 2.37 -6.22
N PRO A 91 28.83 2.01 -6.70
CA PRO A 91 27.93 2.96 -7.39
C PRO A 91 27.54 4.22 -6.59
N PHE A 92 27.77 4.25 -5.28
CA PHE A 92 27.43 5.37 -4.41
C PHE A 92 28.65 6.09 -3.82
N ILE A 93 29.86 5.57 -3.98
CA ILE A 93 31.04 6.05 -3.24
C ILE A 93 32.27 6.16 -4.15
N VAL A 94 32.90 7.33 -4.10
CA VAL A 94 34.24 7.57 -4.67
C VAL A 94 35.19 8.07 -3.59
N LYS A 95 36.49 7.86 -3.77
CA LYS A 95 37.53 8.24 -2.82
C LYS A 95 38.74 8.82 -3.53
N ASP A 96 39.48 9.65 -2.83
CA ASP A 96 40.86 9.98 -3.15
C ASP A 96 41.76 9.73 -1.91
N LYS A 97 43.04 10.07 -1.99
CA LYS A 97 43.99 9.86 -0.88
C LYS A 97 43.63 10.61 0.41
N ASP A 98 42.84 11.68 0.34
CA ASP A 98 42.51 12.56 1.46
C ASP A 98 41.03 12.47 1.88
N ASN A 99 40.13 12.12 0.96
CA ASN A 99 38.68 12.30 1.11
C ASN A 99 37.86 11.09 0.62
N VAL A 100 36.65 10.98 1.18
CA VAL A 100 35.59 10.07 0.72
C VAL A 100 34.38 10.92 0.32
N PHE A 101 33.74 10.58 -0.79
CA PHE A 101 32.59 11.29 -1.32
C PHE A 101 31.42 10.34 -1.57
N TYR A 102 30.21 10.84 -1.30
CA TYR A 102 28.93 10.20 -1.62
C TYR A 102 28.43 10.70 -2.97
N ILE A 103 28.03 9.78 -3.86
CA ILE A 103 27.55 10.08 -5.20
C ILE A 103 26.04 10.29 -5.15
N THR A 104 25.57 11.41 -5.68
CA THR A 104 24.15 11.69 -5.95
C THR A 104 23.93 11.80 -7.44
N ASN A 105 22.67 11.91 -7.89
CA ASN A 105 22.35 12.03 -9.31
C ASN A 105 23.03 13.24 -10.00
N ASN A 106 23.34 14.32 -9.28
CA ASN A 106 23.76 15.60 -9.86
C ASN A 106 25.15 16.09 -9.43
N GLU A 107 25.68 15.53 -8.34
CA GLU A 107 26.98 15.91 -7.76
C GLU A 107 27.57 14.79 -6.90
N ILE A 108 28.84 14.94 -6.56
CA ILE A 108 29.46 14.19 -5.46
C ILE A 108 29.59 15.08 -4.24
N ILE A 109 29.31 14.54 -3.06
CA ILE A 109 29.28 15.28 -1.81
C ILE A 109 30.36 14.73 -0.88
N LYS A 110 31.25 15.60 -0.40
CA LYS A 110 32.32 15.19 0.52
C LYS A 110 31.76 14.77 1.88
N ILE A 111 32.28 13.68 2.43
CA ILE A 111 31.97 13.20 3.77
C ILE A 111 32.99 13.81 4.75
N LYS A 112 32.55 14.83 5.48
CA LYS A 112 33.42 15.66 6.31
C LYS A 112 34.06 14.88 7.44
N GLY A 113 35.39 14.94 7.51
CA GLY A 113 36.17 14.34 8.60
C GLY A 113 36.28 12.80 8.52
N PHE A 114 35.78 12.17 7.47
CA PHE A 114 35.88 10.73 7.27
C PHE A 114 37.14 10.39 6.47
N SER A 115 38.08 9.67 7.09
CA SER A 115 39.34 9.27 6.46
C SER A 115 39.13 8.10 5.49
N PRO A 116 39.77 8.12 4.30
CA PRO A 116 39.70 7.03 3.33
C PRO A 116 40.47 5.78 3.75
N GLU A 117 41.38 5.87 4.73
CA GLU A 117 42.23 4.75 5.15
C GLU A 117 41.43 3.63 5.83
N LYS A 118 41.48 2.41 5.26
CA LYS A 118 40.68 1.25 5.67
C LYS A 118 39.19 1.57 5.76
N SER A 119 38.71 2.42 4.84
CA SER A 119 37.32 2.88 4.85
C SER A 119 36.39 1.95 4.08
N GLU A 120 35.22 1.71 4.65
CA GLU A 120 34.10 0.99 4.06
C GLU A 120 32.82 1.78 4.31
N VAL A 121 32.01 1.97 3.27
CA VAL A 121 30.74 2.71 3.36
C VAL A 121 29.63 1.82 2.82
N ILE A 122 28.69 1.51 3.70
CA ILE A 122 27.64 0.50 3.49
C ILE A 122 26.32 1.23 3.36
N VAL A 123 25.98 1.54 2.11
CA VAL A 123 24.72 2.17 1.73
C VAL A 123 23.62 1.11 1.77
N GLN A 124 22.59 1.37 2.57
CA GLN A 124 21.49 0.44 2.81
C GLN A 124 20.19 1.14 2.49
N PHE A 125 19.24 0.40 1.92
CA PHE A 125 17.91 0.94 1.65
C PHE A 125 17.07 0.87 2.93
N TYR A 126 16.27 1.90 3.20
CA TYR A 126 15.34 2.01 4.34
C TYR A 126 15.95 2.18 5.75
N VAL A 127 17.28 2.08 5.91
CA VAL A 127 17.99 2.31 7.19
C VAL A 127 19.23 3.19 6.98
N PRO A 128 19.75 3.86 8.03
CA PRO A 128 20.87 4.79 7.86
C PRO A 128 22.17 4.10 7.40
N THR A 129 22.92 4.81 6.56
CA THR A 129 24.24 4.38 6.04
C THR A 129 25.25 4.17 7.17
N ILE A 130 26.02 3.09 7.11
CA ILE A 130 27.10 2.81 8.06
C ILE A 130 28.45 3.07 7.40
N LEU A 131 29.30 3.81 8.11
CA LEU A 131 30.66 4.13 7.67
C LEU A 131 31.66 3.58 8.68
N ILE A 132 32.64 2.82 8.21
CA ILE A 132 33.67 2.19 9.04
C ILE A 132 35.02 2.65 8.51
N ASN A 133 35.92 3.09 9.39
CA ASN A 133 37.34 3.26 9.05
C ASN A 133 38.23 2.89 10.25
N LYS A 134 39.54 3.07 10.12
CA LYS A 134 40.47 2.78 11.21
C LYS A 134 40.16 3.51 12.53
N ASN A 135 39.49 4.66 12.48
CA ASN A 135 39.21 5.52 13.64
C ASN A 135 37.91 5.11 14.36
N GLY A 136 36.90 4.65 13.62
CA GLY A 136 35.64 4.23 14.24
C GLY A 136 34.54 3.80 13.28
N ILE A 137 33.32 3.79 13.83
CA ILE A 137 32.07 3.43 13.16
C ILE A 137 31.15 4.64 13.28
N TYR A 138 30.57 5.07 12.17
CA TYR A 138 29.78 6.29 12.04
C TYR A 138 28.52 6.05 11.23
N THR A 139 27.60 6.99 11.31
CA THR A 139 26.46 7.15 10.38
C THR A 139 26.40 8.60 9.92
N PHE A 140 25.67 8.86 8.84
CA PHE A 140 25.34 10.23 8.44
C PHE A 140 24.57 10.95 9.56
N ASP A 141 24.88 12.24 9.73
CA ASP A 141 24.26 13.12 10.72
C ASP A 141 23.37 14.16 10.01
N LYS A 142 24.00 15.10 9.27
CA LYS A 142 23.31 16.15 8.52
C LYS A 142 24.14 16.66 7.34
N TYR A 143 23.46 17.23 6.35
CA TYR A 143 24.10 17.95 5.26
C TYR A 143 24.25 19.43 5.64
N GLU A 144 25.49 19.95 5.66
CA GLU A 144 25.78 21.34 6.00
C GLU A 144 26.93 21.87 5.15
N ASN A 145 26.75 23.07 4.59
CA ASN A 145 27.78 23.79 3.81
C ASN A 145 28.35 22.97 2.64
N GLY A 146 27.53 22.18 1.94
CA GLY A 146 27.98 21.38 0.80
C GLY A 146 28.67 20.06 1.14
N GLU A 147 28.71 19.67 2.42
CA GLU A 147 29.33 18.43 2.90
C GLU A 147 28.35 17.62 3.76
N ILE A 148 28.52 16.30 3.79
CA ILE A 148 27.82 15.41 4.73
C ILE A 148 28.65 15.30 6.00
N THR A 149 28.05 15.66 7.14
CA THR A 149 28.63 15.42 8.46
C THR A 149 28.26 14.04 8.98
N ILE A 150 29.09 13.51 9.89
CA ILE A 150 28.95 12.16 10.44
C ILE A 150 28.90 12.18 11.97
N LYS A 151 28.11 11.28 12.54
CA LYS A 151 28.04 11.03 13.99
C LYS A 151 28.64 9.66 14.32
N SER A 152 29.44 9.60 15.38
CA SER A 152 30.04 8.34 15.85
C SER A 152 28.98 7.46 16.51
N ILE A 153 28.94 6.19 16.13
CA ILE A 153 28.07 5.14 16.72
C ILE A 153 28.89 3.98 17.30
N LYS A 154 30.22 4.13 17.38
CA LYS A 154 31.13 3.11 17.90
C LYS A 154 30.98 2.92 19.42
N PRO A 155 30.73 1.69 19.91
CA PRO A 155 30.85 1.35 21.33
C PRO A 155 32.30 1.39 21.82
N ALA A 156 32.50 1.72 23.10
CA ALA A 156 33.84 1.93 23.70
C ALA A 156 34.80 0.73 23.64
N ARG A 157 34.32 -0.49 23.43
CA ARG A 157 35.11 -1.74 23.57
C ARG A 157 35.42 -2.47 22.25
N ILE A 158 35.10 -1.88 21.10
CA ILE A 158 35.36 -2.53 19.78
C ILE A 158 36.84 -2.39 19.38
N ASP A 159 37.47 -3.52 19.04
CA ASP A 159 38.83 -3.55 18.47
C ASP A 159 38.80 -3.28 16.96
N MET A 160 39.01 -2.01 16.58
CA MET A 160 39.00 -1.56 15.19
C MET A 160 40.09 -2.19 14.32
N ASN A 161 41.18 -2.71 14.90
CA ASN A 161 42.26 -3.29 14.11
C ASN A 161 41.89 -4.66 13.52
N THR A 162 40.94 -5.33 14.16
CA THR A 162 40.46 -6.67 13.76
C THR A 162 38.97 -6.68 13.42
N LEU A 163 38.37 -5.50 13.26
CA LEU A 163 36.96 -5.38 12.95
C LEU A 163 36.70 -5.85 11.52
N GLU A 164 35.70 -6.71 11.38
CA GLU A 164 35.23 -7.28 10.13
C GLU A 164 33.71 -7.11 10.05
N VAL A 165 33.23 -6.77 8.85
CA VAL A 165 31.81 -6.81 8.50
C VAL A 165 31.42 -8.26 8.29
N VAL A 166 30.34 -8.69 8.96
CA VAL A 166 29.77 -10.02 8.76
C VAL A 166 28.48 -9.83 7.98
N ASP A 167 28.55 -10.06 6.67
CA ASP A 167 27.42 -9.91 5.76
C ASP A 167 26.98 -11.26 5.16
N GLY A 168 25.68 -11.36 4.85
CA GLY A 168 25.05 -12.56 4.32
C GLY A 168 24.53 -12.37 2.90
N GLU A 169 24.41 -13.45 2.13
CA GLU A 169 23.85 -13.37 0.78
C GLU A 169 22.40 -12.84 0.80
N ASN A 170 22.15 -11.76 0.05
CA ASN A 170 20.83 -11.13 -0.13
C ASN A 170 20.23 -10.50 1.16
N MET A 171 21.07 -10.04 2.10
CA MET A 171 20.58 -9.22 3.21
C MET A 171 20.30 -7.79 2.75
N THR A 172 19.16 -7.23 3.16
CA THR A 172 18.78 -5.84 2.83
C THR A 172 19.43 -4.81 3.76
N MET A 173 19.95 -5.26 4.89
CA MET A 173 20.64 -4.44 5.87
C MET A 173 21.73 -5.24 6.59
N LEU A 174 22.79 -4.56 6.99
CA LEU A 174 23.87 -5.08 7.81
C LEU A 174 23.39 -5.30 9.24
N LEU A 175 23.50 -6.54 9.73
CA LEU A 175 23.08 -6.91 11.08
C LEU A 175 24.24 -7.25 12.03
N TYR A 176 25.41 -7.63 11.51
CA TYR A 176 26.49 -8.15 12.36
C TYR A 176 27.87 -7.57 12.01
N LEU A 177 28.63 -7.28 13.05
CA LEU A 177 30.06 -6.98 12.99
C LEU A 177 30.80 -7.95 13.89
N LYS A 178 32.08 -8.21 13.65
CA LYS A 178 32.91 -8.95 14.61
C LYS A 178 34.30 -8.37 14.70
N ASP A 179 34.88 -8.42 15.90
CA ASP A 179 36.32 -8.25 16.10
C ASP A 179 36.92 -9.57 16.58
N LYS A 180 38.24 -9.66 16.78
CA LYS A 180 38.89 -10.92 17.21
C LYS A 180 38.31 -11.55 18.49
N ASN A 181 37.63 -10.76 19.33
CA ASN A 181 37.14 -11.17 20.64
C ASN A 181 35.62 -11.34 20.69
N ASN A 182 34.86 -10.52 19.95
CA ASN A 182 33.41 -10.40 20.10
C ASN A 182 32.69 -10.30 18.75
N VAL A 183 31.42 -10.71 18.78
CA VAL A 183 30.45 -10.41 17.72
C VAL A 183 29.52 -9.33 18.25
N TYR A 184 29.08 -8.44 17.38
CA TYR A 184 28.16 -7.34 17.66
C TYR A 184 26.95 -7.44 16.74
N PHE A 185 25.77 -7.16 17.28
CA PHE A 185 24.53 -6.99 16.54
C PHE A 185 24.23 -5.51 16.38
N ILE A 186 23.86 -5.10 15.17
CA ILE A 186 23.43 -3.75 14.85
C ILE A 186 21.90 -3.70 14.94
N ASN A 187 21.41 -2.91 15.90
CA ASN A 187 19.99 -2.76 16.12
C ASN A 187 19.51 -1.41 15.58
N TYR A 188 18.57 -1.45 14.64
CA TYR A 188 17.91 -0.28 14.08
C TYR A 188 16.59 -0.06 14.81
N LYS A 189 16.41 1.12 15.41
CA LYS A 189 15.21 1.45 16.19
C LYS A 189 14.60 2.75 15.70
N GLU A 190 13.29 2.84 15.75
CA GLU A 190 12.59 4.12 15.61
C GLU A 190 13.10 5.09 16.69
N SER A 191 13.45 6.30 16.27
CA SER A 191 13.91 7.35 17.16
C SER A 191 12.73 7.92 17.96
N GLU A 192 12.98 8.29 19.21
CA GLU A 192 12.00 9.02 20.03
C GLU A 192 11.74 10.45 19.50
N GLN A 193 12.61 10.94 18.60
CA GLN A 193 12.44 12.23 17.93
C GLN A 193 11.67 12.07 16.62
N LYS A 194 10.43 12.57 16.60
CA LYS A 194 9.71 12.81 15.33
C LYS A 194 10.36 13.95 14.57
N ILE A 195 10.38 13.86 13.24
CA ILE A 195 10.77 14.97 12.38
C ILE A 195 9.84 16.16 12.70
N SER A 196 10.38 17.22 13.28
CA SER A 196 9.71 18.53 13.24
C SER A 196 9.91 19.07 11.83
N ASP A 197 8.83 19.16 11.05
CA ASP A 197 8.71 19.85 9.76
C ASP A 197 10.01 20.52 9.27
N ILE A 198 10.85 19.75 8.58
CA ILE A 198 11.93 20.31 7.75
C ILE A 198 11.40 20.26 6.33
N ASP A 199 11.20 21.44 5.76
CA ASP A 199 10.84 21.69 4.37
C ASP A 199 11.73 20.89 3.42
N VAL A 200 11.21 19.74 2.96
CA VAL A 200 11.64 19.12 1.72
C VAL A 200 10.48 19.30 0.75
N GLU A 201 10.39 20.49 0.17
CA GLU A 201 9.64 20.66 -1.09
C GLU A 201 10.23 19.64 -2.09
N ASN A 202 9.36 18.81 -2.67
CA ASN A 202 9.65 17.69 -3.60
C ASN A 202 9.71 16.27 -2.99
N ALA A 203 8.76 15.92 -2.13
CA ALA A 203 8.40 14.52 -1.87
C ALA A 203 6.94 14.25 -2.26
N GLU A 204 6.56 14.61 -3.50
CA GLU A 204 5.44 13.95 -4.16
C GLU A 204 6.00 12.61 -4.70
N ASP A 205 5.35 11.49 -4.36
CA ASP A 205 5.63 10.11 -4.81
C ASP A 205 6.49 9.15 -3.95
N ALA A 206 6.58 9.36 -2.63
CA ALA A 206 6.83 8.23 -1.73
C ALA A 206 6.08 8.40 -0.41
N GLY A 207 5.00 7.63 -0.23
CA GLY A 207 4.40 7.46 1.08
C GLY A 207 5.45 6.91 2.04
N ASN A 208 5.91 7.73 2.98
CA ASN A 208 6.88 7.29 3.97
C ASN A 208 6.51 7.93 5.31
N ASP A 209 6.24 7.05 6.27
CA ASP A 209 6.12 7.42 7.67
C ASP A 209 7.44 8.07 8.11
N ASN A 210 7.39 9.37 8.44
CA ASN A 210 8.54 10.22 8.78
C ASN A 210 9.14 9.86 10.15
N TYR A 211 9.78 8.70 10.26
CA TYR A 211 10.52 8.26 11.44
C TYR A 211 12.03 8.39 11.22
N ASN A 212 12.73 9.03 12.17
CA ASN A 212 14.18 8.96 12.21
C ASN A 212 14.58 7.58 12.78
N ILE A 213 15.66 6.96 12.28
CA ILE A 213 16.11 5.64 12.72
C ILE A 213 17.43 5.78 13.47
N ASP A 214 17.47 5.34 14.73
CA ASP A 214 18.67 5.27 15.54
C ASP A 214 19.39 3.92 15.42
N ILE A 215 20.72 3.97 15.41
CA ILE A 215 21.58 2.77 15.35
C ILE A 215 22.19 2.51 16.73
N GLU A 216 21.97 1.31 17.25
CA GLU A 216 22.55 0.84 18.50
C GLU A 216 23.36 -0.45 18.26
N ILE A 217 24.68 -0.39 18.44
CA ILE A 217 25.56 -1.55 18.30
C ILE A 217 25.76 -2.22 19.66
N LYS A 218 25.34 -3.49 19.79
CA LYS A 218 25.47 -4.27 21.03
C LYS A 218 26.32 -5.49 20.84
N LYS A 219 27.07 -5.87 21.88
CA LYS A 219 27.70 -7.19 21.93
C LYS A 219 26.62 -8.28 21.86
N LEU A 220 26.83 -9.26 20.97
CA LEU A 220 26.01 -10.46 20.89
C LEU A 220 26.54 -11.48 21.91
N GLU A 221 25.79 -11.67 22.99
CA GLU A 221 26.24 -12.48 24.11
C GLU A 221 26.39 -13.96 23.74
N SER A 222 27.43 -14.60 24.29
CA SER A 222 27.82 -15.99 24.04
C SER A 222 28.29 -16.35 22.63
N ALA A 223 28.42 -15.38 21.73
CA ALA A 223 28.89 -15.62 20.36
C ALA A 223 30.40 -15.90 20.30
N ASP A 224 30.78 -16.95 19.59
CA ASP A 224 32.18 -17.29 19.32
C ASP A 224 32.66 -16.59 18.04
N SER A 225 33.34 -15.45 18.18
CA SER A 225 33.77 -14.63 17.04
C SER A 225 34.56 -15.41 15.97
N GLY A 226 35.48 -16.28 16.41
CA GLY A 226 36.35 -17.03 15.51
C GLY A 226 35.63 -18.00 14.57
N SER A 227 34.41 -18.44 14.92
CA SER A 227 33.59 -19.32 14.07
C SER A 227 32.28 -18.68 13.60
N PHE A 228 32.04 -17.41 13.93
CA PHE A 228 30.80 -16.73 13.60
C PHE A 228 30.71 -16.42 12.11
N LYS A 229 29.57 -16.78 11.52
CA LYS A 229 29.19 -16.50 10.14
C LYS A 229 27.67 -16.38 10.00
N ILE A 230 27.23 -15.88 8.85
CA ILE A 230 25.82 -15.86 8.49
C ILE A 230 25.51 -17.05 7.57
N ASP A 231 24.32 -17.60 7.74
CA ASP A 231 23.77 -18.69 6.94
C ASP A 231 22.30 -18.37 6.67
N SER A 232 22.03 -17.87 5.47
CA SER A 232 20.75 -17.26 5.08
C SER A 232 20.41 -16.07 5.99
N ILE A 233 19.34 -16.16 6.78
CA ILE A 233 18.91 -15.12 7.72
C ILE A 233 19.38 -15.36 9.17
N TYR A 234 20.22 -16.38 9.39
CA TYR A 234 20.65 -16.81 10.73
C TYR A 234 22.14 -16.52 10.95
N GLY A 235 22.46 -15.96 12.12
CA GLY A 235 23.83 -15.95 12.61
C GLY A 235 24.17 -17.31 13.24
N LYS A 236 25.33 -17.88 12.95
CA LYS A 236 25.77 -19.16 13.55
C LYS A 236 27.23 -19.09 13.96
N ASP A 237 27.55 -19.76 15.06
CA ASP A 237 28.90 -20.10 15.45
C ASP A 237 28.99 -21.62 15.72
N LYS A 238 30.17 -22.12 16.12
CA LYS A 238 30.38 -23.56 16.37
C LYS A 238 29.51 -24.16 17.49
N ASN A 239 28.95 -23.31 18.36
CA ASN A 239 28.21 -23.66 19.57
C ASN A 239 26.75 -23.19 19.56
N ASN A 240 26.42 -22.14 18.80
CA ASN A 240 25.14 -21.45 18.88
C ASN A 240 24.57 -21.06 17.50
N LEU A 241 23.25 -20.95 17.45
CA LEU A 241 22.48 -20.37 16.35
C LEU A 241 21.74 -19.12 16.88
N TYR A 242 21.60 -18.10 16.04
CA TYR A 242 20.99 -16.82 16.37
C TYR A 242 20.02 -16.39 15.28
N PHE A 243 18.94 -15.76 15.70
CA PHE A 243 18.08 -14.98 14.83
C PHE A 243 18.03 -13.55 15.36
N LEU A 244 18.46 -12.59 14.53
CA LEU A 244 18.70 -11.21 14.95
C LEU A 244 19.63 -11.16 16.18
N ASN A 245 19.24 -10.46 17.25
CA ASN A 245 20.00 -10.38 18.49
C ASN A 245 19.77 -11.56 19.46
N LYS A 246 18.93 -12.54 19.12
CA LYS A 246 18.50 -13.60 20.05
C LYS A 246 19.19 -14.93 19.73
N LYS A 247 19.78 -15.55 20.76
CA LYS A 247 20.24 -16.94 20.72
C LYS A 247 19.05 -17.90 20.66
N ILE A 248 19.05 -18.77 19.66
CA ILE A 248 18.08 -19.86 19.53
C ILE A 248 18.50 -21.01 20.44
N LYS A 249 17.64 -21.38 21.40
CA LYS A 249 17.91 -22.44 22.37
C LYS A 249 17.50 -23.80 21.81
N GLY A 250 18.25 -24.84 22.18
CA GLY A 250 17.91 -26.23 21.88
C GLY A 250 18.37 -26.73 20.50
N VAL A 251 18.62 -25.84 19.55
CA VAL A 251 19.03 -26.18 18.18
C VAL A 251 20.54 -26.44 18.07
N ASN A 252 20.92 -27.49 17.35
CA ASN A 252 22.30 -27.87 17.06
C ASN A 252 22.82 -27.12 15.82
N PRO A 253 23.77 -26.17 15.95
CA PRO A 253 24.25 -25.35 14.84
C PRO A 253 25.07 -26.13 13.79
N LYS A 254 25.50 -27.37 14.10
CA LYS A 254 26.28 -28.18 13.16
C LYS A 254 25.41 -28.97 12.19
N THR A 255 24.22 -29.35 12.63
CA THR A 255 23.29 -30.18 11.84
C THR A 255 22.04 -29.41 11.43
N PHE A 256 21.96 -28.11 11.73
CA PHE A 256 20.79 -27.34 11.35
C PHE A 256 20.73 -27.17 9.83
N GLU A 257 19.51 -27.17 9.31
CA GLU A 257 19.18 -26.88 7.93
C GLU A 257 17.87 -26.10 7.88
N ILE A 258 17.73 -25.25 6.86
CA ILE A 258 16.51 -24.50 6.60
C ILE A 258 15.57 -25.37 5.78
N VAL A 259 14.30 -25.42 6.17
CA VAL A 259 13.26 -26.14 5.44
C VAL A 259 12.39 -25.13 4.72
N GLY A 260 12.36 -25.27 3.40
CA GLY A 260 11.46 -24.52 2.53
C GLY A 260 11.91 -23.10 2.20
N SER A 261 11.16 -22.49 1.31
CA SER A 261 11.48 -21.22 0.65
C SER A 261 11.23 -19.99 1.53
N ASN A 262 10.38 -20.08 2.56
CA ASN A 262 10.09 -18.96 3.45
C ASN A 262 11.23 -18.67 4.45
N LYS A 263 12.17 -19.60 4.64
CA LYS A 263 13.33 -19.52 5.56
C LYS A 263 12.99 -19.48 7.05
N LEU A 264 11.71 -19.63 7.42
CA LEU A 264 11.20 -19.53 8.80
C LEU A 264 11.12 -20.90 9.50
N ILE A 265 11.24 -22.00 8.76
CA ILE A 265 11.31 -23.34 9.33
C ILE A 265 12.75 -23.84 9.27
N ILE A 266 13.22 -24.41 10.37
CA ILE A 266 14.54 -25.03 10.48
C ILE A 266 14.41 -26.42 11.11
N LYS A 267 15.33 -27.33 10.79
CA LYS A 267 15.44 -28.63 11.47
C LYS A 267 16.89 -28.94 11.83
N ASP A 268 17.07 -29.75 12.85
CA ASP A 268 18.37 -30.28 13.28
C ASP A 268 18.25 -31.76 13.67
N ASP A 269 19.30 -32.34 14.25
CA ASP A 269 19.30 -33.74 14.71
C ASP A 269 18.31 -34.02 15.88
N LYS A 270 17.70 -32.99 16.46
CA LYS A 270 16.78 -33.08 17.61
C LYS A 270 15.33 -32.81 17.23
N GLY A 271 15.06 -32.16 16.10
CA GLY A 271 13.70 -31.96 15.60
C GLY A 271 13.54 -30.81 14.61
N VAL A 272 12.28 -30.42 14.41
CA VAL A 272 11.86 -29.35 13.52
C VAL A 272 11.32 -28.18 14.33
N TYR A 273 11.66 -26.97 13.93
CA TYR A 273 11.33 -25.73 14.63
C TYR A 273 10.84 -24.69 13.63
N TYR A 274 10.00 -23.79 14.12
CA TYR A 274 9.59 -22.61 13.38
C TYR A 274 9.98 -21.36 14.14
N LEU A 275 10.33 -20.33 13.40
CA LEU A 275 10.55 -19.00 13.91
C LEU A 275 9.21 -18.31 14.12
N GLY A 276 8.78 -18.18 15.37
CA GLY A 276 7.62 -17.38 15.73
C GLY A 276 7.96 -15.91 15.98
N ARG A 277 6.95 -15.09 16.25
CA ARG A 277 7.11 -13.64 16.48
C ARG A 277 8.12 -13.30 17.60
N GLU A 278 8.14 -14.07 18.67
CA GLU A 278 8.98 -13.78 19.86
C GLU A 278 10.21 -14.68 20.00
N GLU A 279 10.05 -15.95 19.63
CA GLU A 279 11.05 -17.00 19.82
C GLU A 279 10.86 -18.14 18.82
N VAL A 280 11.91 -18.94 18.67
CA VAL A 280 11.86 -20.19 17.91
C VAL A 280 11.21 -21.28 18.75
N LYS A 281 10.24 -21.98 18.17
CA LYS A 281 9.44 -23.01 18.85
C LYS A 281 9.55 -24.34 18.11
N LYS A 282 9.59 -25.44 18.87
CA LYS A 282 9.65 -26.80 18.31
C LYS A 282 8.27 -27.24 17.83
N ILE A 283 8.17 -27.72 16.60
CA ILE A 283 6.94 -28.33 16.06
C ILE A 283 6.75 -29.69 16.72
N GLN A 284 5.68 -29.83 17.49
CA GLN A 284 5.40 -31.06 18.23
C GLN A 284 4.95 -32.17 17.27
N ASN A 285 5.49 -33.38 17.46
CA ASN A 285 5.17 -34.59 16.69
C ASN A 285 5.51 -34.54 15.20
N ALA A 286 6.36 -33.62 14.77
CA ALA A 286 6.91 -33.61 13.41
C ALA A 286 7.89 -34.77 13.21
N ASP A 287 7.74 -35.53 12.12
CA ASP A 287 8.71 -36.54 11.72
C ASP A 287 9.89 -35.90 10.98
N LEU A 288 11.04 -35.83 11.67
CA LEU A 288 12.24 -35.13 11.21
C LEU A 288 12.71 -35.53 9.79
N ASN A 289 12.65 -36.82 9.47
CA ASN A 289 13.24 -37.36 8.25
C ASN A 289 12.38 -37.12 7.02
N THR A 290 11.08 -36.92 7.19
CA THR A 290 10.11 -36.75 6.10
C THR A 290 9.49 -35.36 6.05
N PHE A 291 9.92 -34.44 6.93
CA PHE A 291 9.40 -33.08 6.98
C PHE A 291 9.90 -32.26 5.78
N GLU A 292 8.96 -31.81 4.96
CA GLU A 292 9.22 -31.08 3.71
C GLU A 292 8.25 -29.90 3.53
N GLU A 293 8.66 -28.93 2.71
CA GLU A 293 7.80 -27.86 2.23
C GLU A 293 6.87 -28.38 1.13
N VAL A 294 5.58 -28.04 1.23
CA VAL A 294 4.61 -28.20 0.14
C VAL A 294 4.37 -26.85 -0.54
N SER A 295 4.26 -25.77 0.26
CA SER A 295 4.29 -24.37 -0.17
C SER A 295 4.88 -23.49 0.93
N LYS A 296 5.00 -22.18 0.67
CA LYS A 296 5.46 -21.19 1.66
C LYS A 296 4.70 -21.25 2.98
N GLU A 297 3.43 -21.64 2.94
CA GLU A 297 2.53 -21.74 4.09
C GLU A 297 2.28 -23.18 4.56
N TYR A 298 2.42 -24.20 3.69
CA TYR A 298 2.14 -25.59 4.07
C TYR A 298 3.39 -26.46 4.07
N TYR A 299 3.50 -27.26 5.13
CA TYR A 299 4.53 -28.26 5.31
C TYR A 299 3.87 -29.60 5.58
N ARG A 300 4.55 -30.69 5.27
CA ARG A 300 4.07 -32.03 5.63
C ARG A 300 5.20 -32.92 6.06
N ASP A 301 4.85 -33.93 6.84
CA ASP A 301 5.65 -35.11 7.05
C ASP A 301 4.86 -36.36 6.62
N LYS A 302 5.40 -37.56 6.81
CA LYS A 302 4.71 -38.81 6.39
C LYS A 302 3.34 -39.05 7.04
N ASN A 303 3.04 -38.38 8.17
CA ASN A 303 1.85 -38.58 8.99
C ASN A 303 0.96 -37.32 9.09
N ASN A 304 1.54 -36.12 8.98
CA ASN A 304 0.89 -34.87 9.34
C ASN A 304 1.06 -33.80 8.26
N VAL A 305 0.10 -32.89 8.21
CA VAL A 305 0.21 -31.62 7.48
C VAL A 305 0.21 -30.48 8.50
N PHE A 306 1.02 -29.47 8.25
CA PHE A 306 1.21 -28.29 9.07
C PHE A 306 0.98 -27.03 8.24
N TYR A 307 0.37 -26.03 8.86
CA TYR A 307 0.13 -24.71 8.28
C TYR A 307 0.89 -23.67 9.10
N TYR A 308 1.73 -22.89 8.42
CA TYR A 308 2.38 -21.70 8.96
C TYR A 308 1.45 -20.50 8.78
N ASP A 309 0.95 -19.98 9.90
CA ASP A 309 0.08 -18.82 9.96
C ASP A 309 0.92 -17.55 9.97
N ASN A 310 1.02 -16.88 8.81
CA ASN A 310 1.79 -15.63 8.67
C ASN A 310 1.29 -14.53 9.62
N TYR A 311 0.01 -14.54 10.01
CA TYR A 311 -0.53 -13.55 10.94
C TYR A 311 -0.12 -13.88 12.36
N ASP A 312 -0.31 -15.11 12.84
CA ASP A 312 0.07 -15.44 14.22
C ASP A 312 1.60 -15.64 14.40
N GLY A 313 2.33 -15.91 13.31
CA GLY A 313 3.70 -16.41 13.36
C GLY A 313 3.78 -17.76 14.06
N ASP A 314 2.81 -18.63 13.76
CA ASP A 314 2.64 -19.91 14.45
C ASP A 314 2.46 -21.07 13.46
N VAL A 315 2.92 -22.27 13.85
CA VAL A 315 2.72 -23.48 13.06
C VAL A 315 1.69 -24.39 13.73
N LYS A 316 0.59 -24.62 13.02
CA LYS A 316 -0.53 -25.45 13.51
C LYS A 316 -0.65 -26.70 12.67
N ARG A 317 -0.88 -27.85 13.32
CA ARG A 317 -1.23 -29.08 12.61
C ARG A 317 -2.62 -28.95 11.99
N VAL A 318 -2.72 -29.24 10.69
CA VAL A 318 -3.99 -29.29 9.95
C VAL A 318 -4.74 -30.54 10.37
N LYS A 319 -5.76 -30.38 11.21
CA LYS A 319 -6.48 -31.52 11.81
C LYS A 319 -7.29 -32.27 10.75
N GLY A 320 -7.05 -33.58 10.66
CA GLY A 320 -7.76 -34.47 9.74
C GLY A 320 -7.16 -34.55 8.34
N ALA A 321 -6.07 -33.82 8.07
CA ALA A 321 -5.42 -33.85 6.78
C ALA A 321 -4.70 -35.17 6.50
N ASP A 322 -4.86 -35.67 5.26
CA ASP A 322 -4.16 -36.85 4.77
C ASP A 322 -2.86 -36.43 4.08
N ALA A 323 -1.75 -36.51 4.82
CA ALA A 323 -0.45 -36.01 4.36
C ALA A 323 0.01 -36.61 3.02
N LYS A 324 -0.34 -37.87 2.73
CA LYS A 324 0.05 -38.57 1.50
C LYS A 324 -0.59 -38.02 0.24
N SER A 325 -1.84 -37.54 0.35
CA SER A 325 -2.58 -36.98 -0.80
C SER A 325 -2.70 -35.45 -0.73
N PHE A 326 -2.07 -34.82 0.26
CA PHE A 326 -2.15 -33.38 0.43
C PHE A 326 -1.37 -32.64 -0.65
N GLU A 327 -2.03 -31.70 -1.30
CA GLU A 327 -1.47 -30.78 -2.29
C GLU A 327 -1.97 -29.36 -2.04
N VAL A 328 -1.18 -28.39 -2.47
CA VAL A 328 -1.54 -26.97 -2.39
C VAL A 328 -2.25 -26.56 -3.68
N ILE A 329 -3.20 -25.65 -3.54
CA ILE A 329 -3.89 -25.02 -4.66
C ILE A 329 -3.28 -23.63 -4.82
N ASP A 330 -2.78 -23.35 -6.02
CA ASP A 330 -2.14 -22.06 -6.32
C ASP A 330 -3.15 -20.92 -6.12
N GLY A 331 -2.76 -19.91 -5.34
CA GLY A 331 -3.64 -18.83 -4.89
C GLY A 331 -4.16 -19.04 -3.47
N TYR A 332 -3.79 -18.13 -2.56
CA TYR A 332 -4.42 -17.94 -1.23
C TYR A 332 -4.39 -19.10 -0.22
N ALA A 333 -3.23 -19.57 0.25
CA ALA A 333 -3.13 -20.46 1.44
C ALA A 333 -4.15 -21.63 1.48
N LEU A 334 -4.54 -22.12 0.30
CA LEU A 334 -5.48 -23.22 0.10
C LEU A 334 -4.70 -24.52 -0.07
N GLY A 335 -5.23 -25.59 0.52
CA GLY A 335 -4.74 -26.93 0.27
C GLY A 335 -5.88 -27.93 0.26
N ARG A 336 -5.67 -29.08 -0.37
CA ARG A 336 -6.64 -30.17 -0.36
C ARG A 336 -5.94 -31.51 -0.22
N ASP A 337 -6.70 -32.48 0.26
CA ASP A 337 -6.35 -33.88 0.20
C ASP A 337 -7.53 -34.69 -0.36
N LYS A 338 -7.41 -36.01 -0.45
CA LYS A 338 -8.49 -36.86 -0.97
C LYS A 338 -9.82 -36.77 -0.20
N ASN A 339 -9.84 -36.23 1.02
CA ASN A 339 -10.98 -36.18 1.92
C ASN A 339 -11.58 -34.77 2.09
N ALA A 340 -10.79 -33.71 1.95
CA ALA A 340 -11.25 -32.34 2.22
C ALA A 340 -10.38 -31.24 1.59
N VAL A 341 -10.97 -30.03 1.55
CA VAL A 341 -10.30 -28.76 1.22
C VAL A 341 -10.09 -27.96 2.51
N TYR A 342 -8.98 -27.22 2.57
CA TYR A 342 -8.54 -26.45 3.73
C TYR A 342 -8.20 -25.01 3.30
N ASP A 343 -8.69 -24.04 4.06
CA ASP A 343 -8.27 -22.64 4.01
C ASP A 343 -7.50 -22.30 5.29
N ARG A 344 -6.25 -21.85 5.16
CA ARG A 344 -5.37 -21.47 6.28
C ARG A 344 -5.33 -22.55 7.38
N GLY A 345 -5.17 -23.80 6.96
CA GLY A 345 -5.12 -24.98 7.83
C GLY A 345 -6.46 -25.39 8.46
N LYS A 346 -7.58 -24.74 8.12
CA LYS A 346 -8.92 -25.09 8.61
C LYS A 346 -9.71 -25.78 7.51
N ARG A 347 -10.30 -26.93 7.86
CA ARG A 347 -11.17 -27.67 6.94
C ARG A 347 -12.40 -26.86 6.58
N ILE A 348 -12.66 -26.69 5.29
CA ILE A 348 -13.91 -26.16 4.76
C ILE A 348 -14.91 -27.31 4.66
N LYS A 349 -16.07 -27.15 5.29
CA LYS A 349 -17.09 -28.22 5.33
C LYS A 349 -17.92 -28.19 4.05
N GLY A 350 -18.33 -29.38 3.59
CA GLY A 350 -19.26 -29.53 2.46
C GLY A 350 -18.60 -29.56 1.08
N LEU A 351 -17.36 -29.07 0.95
CA LEU A 351 -16.64 -29.10 -0.32
C LEU A 351 -16.18 -30.50 -0.69
N ASP A 352 -16.43 -30.87 -1.94
CA ASP A 352 -15.86 -32.05 -2.59
C ASP A 352 -14.44 -31.73 -3.09
N PRO A 353 -13.38 -32.33 -2.52
CA PRO A 353 -12.00 -31.97 -2.85
C PRO A 353 -11.60 -32.35 -4.28
N VAL A 354 -12.25 -33.37 -4.86
CA VAL A 354 -11.93 -33.91 -6.19
C VAL A 354 -12.39 -32.96 -7.29
N THR A 355 -13.56 -32.35 -7.12
CA THR A 355 -14.18 -31.43 -8.09
C THR A 355 -14.05 -29.96 -7.70
N PHE A 356 -13.32 -29.67 -6.61
CA PHE A 356 -13.07 -28.31 -6.14
C PHE A 356 -12.34 -27.48 -7.21
N GLU A 357 -12.85 -26.27 -7.42
CA GLU A 357 -12.24 -25.23 -8.24
C GLU A 357 -12.34 -23.89 -7.49
N ASP A 358 -11.21 -23.18 -7.41
CA ASP A 358 -11.15 -21.82 -6.89
C ASP A 358 -11.64 -20.85 -7.99
N LEU A 359 -12.67 -20.06 -7.67
CA LEU A 359 -13.26 -19.08 -8.58
C LEU A 359 -12.75 -17.66 -8.35
N SER A 360 -11.71 -17.49 -7.52
CA SER A 360 -11.16 -16.22 -7.04
C SER A 360 -12.04 -15.47 -6.04
N GLY A 361 -11.39 -14.60 -5.25
CA GLY A 361 -12.03 -13.95 -4.10
C GLY A 361 -12.41 -14.99 -3.03
N ASN A 362 -13.60 -14.83 -2.45
CA ASN A 362 -14.13 -15.75 -1.43
C ASN A 362 -15.07 -16.81 -2.04
N PHE A 363 -15.05 -17.00 -3.36
CA PHE A 363 -15.93 -17.94 -4.07
C PHE A 363 -15.23 -19.23 -4.47
N TYR A 364 -15.93 -20.34 -4.25
CA TYR A 364 -15.46 -21.67 -4.62
C TYR A 364 -16.58 -22.43 -5.33
N LYS A 365 -16.25 -23.41 -6.18
CA LYS A 365 -17.26 -24.37 -6.66
C LYS A 365 -16.78 -25.80 -6.56
N ASP A 366 -17.75 -26.69 -6.49
CA ASP A 366 -17.57 -28.13 -6.64
C ASP A 366 -18.77 -28.74 -7.38
N LYS A 367 -18.85 -30.07 -7.44
CA LYS A 367 -19.98 -30.78 -8.06
C LYS A 367 -21.36 -30.48 -7.42
N ASN A 368 -21.40 -30.01 -6.18
CA ASN A 368 -22.62 -29.74 -5.42
C ASN A 368 -23.11 -28.30 -5.62
N GLY A 369 -22.24 -27.34 -5.94
CA GLY A 369 -22.64 -25.96 -6.22
C GLY A 369 -21.54 -24.93 -6.04
N VAL A 370 -21.96 -23.67 -5.87
CA VAL A 370 -21.08 -22.53 -5.57
C VAL A 370 -21.14 -22.22 -4.08
N TYR A 371 -20.01 -21.82 -3.51
CA TYR A 371 -19.84 -21.51 -2.10
C TYR A 371 -19.25 -20.11 -1.95
N TYR A 372 -19.67 -19.40 -0.91
CA TYR A 372 -19.05 -18.15 -0.46
C TYR A 372 -18.52 -18.36 0.95
N GLU A 373 -17.23 -18.13 1.17
CA GLU A 373 -16.53 -18.40 2.45
C GLU A 373 -16.77 -19.83 2.98
N GLY A 374 -16.92 -20.80 2.07
CA GLY A 374 -17.16 -22.20 2.41
C GLY A 374 -18.61 -22.57 2.73
N VAL A 375 -19.56 -21.64 2.58
CA VAL A 375 -20.99 -21.88 2.77
C VAL A 375 -21.70 -21.97 1.43
N LEU A 376 -22.49 -23.03 1.22
CA LEU A 376 -23.20 -23.29 -0.03
C LEU A 376 -24.22 -22.19 -0.35
N MET A 377 -24.09 -21.56 -1.52
CA MET A 377 -25.03 -20.59 -2.07
C MET A 377 -26.19 -21.30 -2.76
N LYS A 378 -27.26 -21.55 -2.02
CA LYS A 378 -28.45 -22.25 -2.53
C LYS A 378 -29.12 -21.46 -3.66
N GLY A 379 -29.51 -22.14 -4.72
CA GLY A 379 -30.25 -21.55 -5.85
C GLY A 379 -29.40 -20.96 -6.97
N ILE A 380 -28.08 -20.94 -6.81
CA ILE A 380 -27.12 -20.50 -7.84
C ILE A 380 -26.79 -21.64 -8.81
N ASP A 381 -26.86 -21.36 -10.11
CA ASP A 381 -26.39 -22.27 -11.15
C ASP A 381 -24.86 -22.21 -11.29
N SER A 382 -24.18 -23.26 -10.84
CA SER A 382 -22.71 -23.31 -10.82
C SER A 382 -22.04 -23.32 -12.20
N LYS A 383 -22.77 -23.64 -13.28
CA LYS A 383 -22.21 -23.69 -14.64
C LYS A 383 -22.10 -22.31 -15.29
N THR A 384 -22.96 -21.38 -14.88
CA THR A 384 -23.07 -20.04 -15.44
C THR A 384 -22.79 -18.94 -14.42
N PHE A 385 -22.25 -19.33 -13.26
CA PHE A 385 -21.90 -18.42 -12.17
C PHE A 385 -20.82 -17.42 -12.58
N GLU A 386 -21.10 -16.15 -12.32
CA GLU A 386 -20.15 -15.05 -12.45
C GLU A 386 -20.33 -14.08 -11.26
N PRO A 387 -19.26 -13.74 -10.52
CA PRO A 387 -19.31 -12.64 -9.55
C PRO A 387 -19.75 -11.33 -10.23
N PHE A 388 -20.54 -10.51 -9.55
CA PHE A 388 -21.10 -9.29 -10.14
C PHE A 388 -21.14 -8.13 -9.12
N VAL A 389 -20.83 -6.90 -9.52
CA VAL A 389 -20.97 -5.67 -8.69
C VAL A 389 -20.40 -5.80 -7.26
N ASN A 390 -19.12 -5.44 -7.09
CA ASN A 390 -18.46 -5.25 -5.79
C ASN A 390 -18.72 -6.35 -4.74
N TYR A 391 -18.81 -7.62 -5.16
CA TYR A 391 -19.02 -8.79 -4.28
C TYR A 391 -20.29 -8.74 -3.39
N THR A 392 -21.30 -7.95 -3.78
CA THR A 392 -22.62 -7.95 -3.11
C THR A 392 -23.68 -8.67 -3.93
N HIS A 393 -23.40 -8.86 -5.23
CA HIS A 393 -24.26 -9.55 -6.15
C HIS A 393 -23.50 -10.67 -6.88
N VAL A 394 -24.25 -11.62 -7.41
CA VAL A 394 -23.74 -12.65 -8.32
C VAL A 394 -24.75 -12.79 -9.45
N LYS A 395 -24.28 -13.17 -10.64
CA LYS A 395 -25.20 -13.51 -11.73
C LYS A 395 -25.00 -14.95 -12.18
N ASP A 396 -26.09 -15.52 -12.64
CA ASP A 396 -26.13 -16.79 -13.34
C ASP A 396 -27.18 -16.73 -14.46
N LYS A 397 -27.42 -17.83 -15.15
CA LYS A 397 -28.46 -17.89 -16.20
C LYS A 397 -29.88 -17.58 -15.70
N ASN A 398 -30.14 -17.65 -14.40
CA ASN A 398 -31.46 -17.45 -13.80
C ASN A 398 -31.70 -15.98 -13.41
N GLY A 399 -30.65 -15.14 -13.39
CA GLY A 399 -30.74 -13.72 -13.12
C GLY A 399 -29.59 -13.19 -12.28
N ILE A 400 -29.86 -12.08 -11.60
CA ILE A 400 -28.96 -11.43 -10.66
C ILE A 400 -29.48 -11.72 -9.26
N HIS A 401 -28.56 -12.02 -8.35
CA HIS A 401 -28.88 -12.39 -6.98
C HIS A 401 -28.07 -11.51 -6.03
N HIS A 402 -28.76 -10.91 -5.08
CA HIS A 402 -28.15 -10.27 -3.92
C HIS A 402 -27.84 -11.35 -2.88
N PHE A 403 -26.70 -11.26 -2.22
CA PHE A 403 -26.37 -12.21 -1.16
C PHE A 403 -25.73 -11.53 0.05
N TYR A 404 -26.00 -12.10 1.22
CA TYR A 404 -25.42 -11.63 2.48
C TYR A 404 -25.33 -12.76 3.50
N GLN A 405 -24.40 -12.62 4.45
CA GLN A 405 -24.22 -13.59 5.52
C GLN A 405 -25.27 -13.36 6.62
N LYS A 406 -25.94 -14.42 7.05
CA LYS A 406 -26.92 -14.40 8.14
C LYS A 406 -26.63 -15.54 9.12
N GLY A 407 -25.90 -15.21 10.18
CA GLY A 407 -25.39 -16.24 11.10
C GLY A 407 -24.34 -17.11 10.40
N ASN A 408 -24.56 -18.42 10.34
CA ASN A 408 -23.65 -19.37 9.69
C ASN A 408 -24.07 -19.73 8.25
N ASP A 409 -25.15 -19.13 7.74
CA ASP A 409 -25.68 -19.39 6.41
C ASP A 409 -25.46 -18.18 5.48
N VAL A 410 -25.45 -18.43 4.18
CA VAL A 410 -25.51 -17.40 3.13
C VAL A 410 -26.92 -17.36 2.58
N VAL A 411 -27.55 -16.19 2.69
CA VAL A 411 -28.87 -15.93 2.10
C VAL A 411 -28.65 -15.40 0.69
N VAL A 412 -29.39 -15.97 -0.26
CA VAL A 412 -29.37 -15.58 -1.67
C VAL A 412 -30.79 -15.18 -2.05
N GLU A 413 -30.94 -13.94 -2.52
CA GLU A 413 -32.22 -13.35 -2.89
C GLU A 413 -32.17 -12.90 -4.35
N LYS A 414 -33.14 -13.34 -5.15
CA LYS A 414 -33.23 -12.94 -6.54
C LYS A 414 -33.60 -11.46 -6.62
N VAL A 415 -32.83 -10.68 -7.37
CA VAL A 415 -33.09 -9.26 -7.60
C VAL A 415 -34.15 -9.10 -8.68
N GLU A 416 -35.07 -8.17 -8.47
CA GLU A 416 -35.98 -7.73 -9.52
C GLU A 416 -35.23 -6.84 -10.51
N ILE A 417 -35.25 -7.23 -11.78
CA ILE A 417 -34.48 -6.57 -12.85
C ILE A 417 -35.42 -6.11 -13.96
N SER A 418 -35.00 -5.08 -14.70
CA SER A 418 -35.74 -4.65 -15.90
C SER A 418 -35.76 -5.79 -16.94
N PRO A 419 -36.91 -6.05 -17.59
CA PRO A 419 -37.04 -7.16 -18.54
C PRO A 419 -36.14 -7.03 -19.78
N GLU A 420 -35.64 -5.82 -20.07
CA GLU A 420 -34.74 -5.52 -21.19
C GLU A 420 -33.28 -5.94 -20.95
N ILE A 421 -32.91 -6.30 -19.71
CA ILE A 421 -31.53 -6.66 -19.35
C ILE A 421 -31.04 -7.88 -20.13
N ASP A 422 -29.98 -7.69 -20.92
CA ASP A 422 -29.22 -8.77 -21.53
C ASP A 422 -28.12 -9.26 -20.56
N LEU A 423 -28.47 -10.24 -19.72
CA LEU A 423 -27.57 -10.83 -18.71
C LEU A 423 -26.20 -11.27 -19.27
N LYS A 424 -26.17 -11.70 -20.55
CA LYS A 424 -24.93 -12.19 -21.19
C LYS A 424 -23.94 -11.07 -21.42
N THR A 425 -24.41 -9.87 -21.75
CA THR A 425 -23.55 -8.71 -22.03
C THR A 425 -23.53 -7.69 -20.89
N LEU A 426 -24.35 -7.88 -19.86
CA LEU A 426 -24.39 -7.04 -18.67
C LEU A 426 -23.06 -7.09 -17.92
N GLN A 427 -22.51 -5.91 -17.66
CA GLN A 427 -21.27 -5.69 -16.91
C GLN A 427 -21.45 -4.51 -15.93
N PRO A 428 -20.81 -4.54 -14.76
CA PRO A 428 -20.77 -3.39 -13.86
C PRO A 428 -19.98 -2.24 -14.51
N ILE A 429 -20.27 -1.00 -14.09
CA ILE A 429 -19.37 0.12 -14.37
C ILE A 429 -18.36 0.18 -13.22
N GLU A 430 -17.06 0.12 -13.56
CA GLU A 430 -15.98 0.08 -12.58
C GLU A 430 -16.06 1.27 -11.59
N ASN A 431 -15.85 1.00 -10.30
CA ASN A 431 -15.98 1.96 -9.18
C ASN A 431 -17.39 2.50 -8.89
N TYR A 432 -18.41 2.10 -9.64
CA TYR A 432 -19.79 2.58 -9.48
C TYR A 432 -20.76 1.39 -9.37
N SER A 433 -20.91 0.84 -8.16
CA SER A 433 -21.71 -0.36 -7.90
C SER A 433 -23.16 -0.27 -8.33
N GLU A 434 -23.72 0.94 -8.30
CA GLU A 434 -25.11 1.20 -8.59
C GLU A 434 -25.38 1.13 -10.10
N TYR A 435 -24.33 1.28 -10.94
CA TYR A 435 -24.47 1.33 -12.37
C TYR A 435 -23.98 0.07 -13.06
N SER A 436 -24.73 -0.37 -14.06
CA SER A 436 -24.33 -1.44 -14.97
C SER A 436 -24.81 -1.12 -16.38
N LYS A 437 -24.19 -1.76 -17.37
CA LYS A 437 -24.60 -1.62 -18.78
C LYS A 437 -24.52 -2.94 -19.50
N ASP A 438 -25.41 -3.14 -20.44
CA ASP A 438 -25.31 -4.22 -21.41
C ASP A 438 -25.05 -3.63 -22.81
N LYS A 439 -25.12 -4.44 -23.87
CA LYS A 439 -24.87 -3.96 -25.23
C LYS A 439 -25.85 -2.89 -25.72
N ASN A 440 -27.02 -2.75 -25.10
CA ASN A 440 -28.17 -1.98 -25.57
C ASN A 440 -28.61 -0.87 -24.60
N ASN A 441 -28.44 -1.02 -23.29
CA ASN A 441 -28.93 -0.07 -22.29
C ASN A 441 -27.98 0.12 -21.10
N VAL A 442 -28.25 1.19 -20.34
CA VAL A 442 -27.63 1.49 -19.05
C VAL A 442 -28.67 1.33 -17.94
N TYR A 443 -28.22 0.87 -16.78
CA TYR A 443 -29.06 0.55 -15.63
C TYR A 443 -28.53 1.19 -14.36
N TYR A 444 -29.45 1.64 -13.51
CA TYR A 444 -29.21 2.07 -12.14
C TYR A 444 -29.93 1.10 -11.19
N ASN A 445 -29.21 0.41 -10.30
CA ASN A 445 -29.72 -0.67 -9.44
C ASN A 445 -30.58 -1.68 -10.23
N PHE A 446 -30.07 -2.11 -11.39
CA PHE A 446 -30.72 -3.04 -12.32
C PHE A 446 -32.06 -2.56 -12.91
N LYS A 447 -32.36 -1.26 -12.76
CA LYS A 447 -33.49 -0.59 -13.39
C LYS A 447 -33.01 0.24 -14.58
N LYS A 448 -33.67 0.13 -15.72
CA LYS A 448 -33.29 0.82 -16.95
C LYS A 448 -33.31 2.33 -16.75
N ILE A 449 -32.26 3.01 -17.20
CA ILE A 449 -32.23 4.46 -17.33
C ILE A 449 -32.78 4.79 -18.72
N GLU A 450 -33.98 5.36 -18.77
CA GLU A 450 -34.63 5.68 -20.04
C GLU A 450 -33.86 6.76 -20.81
N ASP A 451 -33.79 6.59 -22.13
CA ASP A 451 -33.10 7.47 -23.09
C ASP A 451 -31.59 7.68 -22.90
N ALA A 452 -30.94 6.86 -22.05
CA ALA A 452 -29.50 6.93 -21.83
C ALA A 452 -28.69 6.44 -23.05
N ASP A 453 -27.69 7.21 -23.48
CA ASP A 453 -26.76 6.82 -24.53
C ASP A 453 -25.66 5.91 -23.97
N VAL A 454 -25.77 4.61 -24.21
CA VAL A 454 -24.85 3.57 -23.70
C VAL A 454 -23.37 3.84 -23.98
N LYS A 455 -23.07 4.48 -25.12
CA LYS A 455 -21.67 4.68 -25.56
C LYS A 455 -21.01 5.83 -24.82
N THR A 456 -21.79 6.83 -24.43
CA THR A 456 -21.29 8.08 -23.83
C THR A 456 -21.71 8.26 -22.37
N PHE A 457 -22.41 7.28 -21.80
CA PHE A 457 -22.82 7.34 -20.40
C PHE A 457 -21.64 7.20 -19.44
N GLU A 458 -21.56 8.14 -18.52
CA GLU A 458 -20.53 8.27 -17.49
C GLU A 458 -21.21 8.54 -16.13
N PRO A 459 -20.98 7.71 -15.10
CA PRO A 459 -21.39 8.03 -13.74
C PRO A 459 -20.61 9.23 -13.18
N GLU A 460 -21.30 10.07 -12.43
CA GLU A 460 -20.78 11.27 -11.75
C GLU A 460 -21.08 11.16 -10.24
N GLY A 461 -20.69 10.03 -9.65
CA GLY A 461 -20.98 9.66 -8.25
C GLY A 461 -22.05 8.56 -8.12
N TYR A 462 -22.54 8.36 -6.90
CA TYR A 462 -23.42 7.23 -6.57
C TYR A 462 -24.83 7.30 -7.17
N SER A 463 -25.34 8.50 -7.45
CA SER A 463 -26.75 8.70 -7.85
C SER A 463 -26.91 9.55 -9.11
N ILE A 464 -25.83 10.15 -9.61
CA ILE A 464 -25.86 11.03 -10.78
C ILE A 464 -25.05 10.38 -11.90
N GLY A 465 -25.56 10.43 -13.12
CA GLY A 465 -24.82 10.06 -14.32
C GLY A 465 -25.14 11.03 -15.46
N LYS A 466 -24.29 11.08 -16.47
CA LYS A 466 -24.50 11.92 -17.65
C LYS A 466 -24.19 11.13 -18.91
N ASP A 467 -24.73 11.59 -20.02
CA ASP A 467 -24.29 11.21 -21.36
C ASP A 467 -24.21 12.44 -22.25
N LYS A 468 -23.89 12.29 -23.54
CA LYS A 468 -23.77 13.42 -24.48
C LYS A 468 -25.03 14.29 -24.64
N THR A 469 -26.19 13.80 -24.21
CA THR A 469 -27.52 14.43 -24.39
C THR A 469 -28.24 14.78 -23.10
N GLY A 470 -27.82 14.24 -21.95
CA GLY A 470 -28.59 14.34 -20.72
C GLY A 470 -27.80 14.10 -19.45
N VAL A 471 -28.40 14.53 -18.34
CA VAL A 471 -27.98 14.22 -16.97
C VAL A 471 -29.12 13.47 -16.29
N TYR A 472 -28.79 12.48 -15.47
CA TYR A 472 -29.70 11.52 -14.88
C TYR A 472 -29.50 11.47 -13.38
N TYR A 473 -30.60 11.35 -12.62
CA TYR A 473 -30.59 11.03 -11.20
C TYR A 473 -31.29 9.69 -11.00
N GLY A 474 -30.53 8.67 -10.57
CA GLY A 474 -30.96 7.28 -10.57
C GLY A 474 -31.42 6.83 -11.96
N THR A 475 -32.70 6.48 -12.10
CA THR A 475 -33.30 6.06 -13.38
C THR A 475 -33.92 7.20 -14.20
N HIS A 476 -33.91 8.44 -13.71
CA HIS A 476 -34.69 9.54 -14.29
C HIS A 476 -33.79 10.57 -14.96
N LYS A 477 -34.10 10.92 -16.22
CA LYS A 477 -33.49 12.05 -16.91
C LYS A 477 -33.94 13.37 -16.30
N VAL A 478 -32.99 14.22 -15.93
CA VAL A 478 -33.25 15.54 -15.34
C VAL A 478 -33.38 16.55 -16.47
N SER A 479 -34.56 17.17 -16.55
CA SER A 479 -34.89 18.08 -17.64
C SER A 479 -34.22 19.44 -17.50
N GLY A 480 -33.73 19.99 -18.61
CA GLY A 480 -33.21 21.36 -18.69
C GLY A 480 -31.76 21.56 -18.25
N VAL A 481 -31.04 20.47 -17.94
CA VAL A 481 -29.63 20.52 -17.54
C VAL A 481 -28.73 20.80 -18.75
N ASP A 482 -27.87 21.80 -18.62
CA ASP A 482 -26.77 22.01 -19.59
C ASP A 482 -25.62 21.03 -19.28
N VAL A 483 -25.60 19.92 -20.02
CA VAL A 483 -24.64 18.80 -19.84
C VAL A 483 -23.19 19.28 -19.85
N ASN A 484 -22.84 20.22 -20.73
CA ASN A 484 -21.46 20.66 -20.95
C ASN A 484 -20.90 21.50 -19.79
N SER A 485 -21.77 22.04 -18.92
CA SER A 485 -21.38 22.83 -17.75
C SER A 485 -21.77 22.18 -16.44
N LEU A 486 -22.05 20.87 -16.46
CA LEU A 486 -22.39 20.11 -15.27
C LEU A 486 -21.25 20.15 -14.24
N GLU A 487 -21.58 20.54 -13.02
CA GLU A 487 -20.73 20.44 -11.84
C GLU A 487 -21.52 19.69 -10.77
N VAL A 488 -21.09 18.47 -10.45
CA VAL A 488 -21.66 17.69 -9.35
C VAL A 488 -21.11 18.21 -8.02
N LEU A 489 -22.01 18.48 -7.08
CA LEU A 489 -21.70 18.88 -5.72
C LEU A 489 -21.90 17.67 -4.80
N LYS A 490 -21.84 17.87 -3.49
CA LYS A 490 -22.12 16.81 -2.52
C LYS A 490 -23.63 16.68 -2.23
N ASN A 491 -24.03 15.54 -1.64
CA ASN A 491 -25.37 15.27 -1.14
C ASN A 491 -26.47 15.41 -2.21
N ASP A 492 -26.31 14.77 -3.37
CA ASP A 492 -27.27 14.77 -4.50
C ASP A 492 -27.56 16.15 -5.12
N PHE A 493 -26.76 17.18 -4.79
CA PHE A 493 -26.80 18.46 -5.49
C PHE A 493 -25.87 18.44 -6.69
N PHE A 494 -26.30 19.11 -7.75
CA PHE A 494 -25.46 19.44 -8.89
C PHE A 494 -25.97 20.72 -9.52
N LYS A 495 -25.16 21.37 -10.33
CA LYS A 495 -25.54 22.60 -11.01
C LYS A 495 -25.00 22.60 -12.43
N ASP A 496 -25.60 23.44 -13.25
CA ASP A 496 -25.04 23.84 -14.52
C ASP A 496 -24.77 25.35 -14.51
N LYS A 497 -24.33 25.92 -15.63
CA LYS A 497 -24.06 27.37 -15.73
C LYS A 497 -25.26 28.26 -15.44
N ASN A 498 -26.49 27.75 -15.54
CA ASN A 498 -27.75 28.49 -15.42
C ASN A 498 -28.54 28.17 -14.14
N ASN A 499 -28.51 26.92 -13.67
CA ASN A 499 -29.45 26.36 -12.72
C ASN A 499 -28.77 25.47 -11.67
N ILE A 500 -29.44 25.31 -10.52
CA ILE A 500 -29.07 24.36 -9.48
C ILE A 500 -30.15 23.29 -9.39
N TYR A 501 -29.73 22.06 -9.14
CA TYR A 501 -30.58 20.88 -9.04
C TYR A 501 -30.28 20.15 -7.74
N TYR A 502 -31.31 19.49 -7.23
CA TYR A 502 -31.23 18.57 -6.10
C TYR A 502 -32.05 17.35 -6.47
N LYS A 503 -31.42 16.16 -6.45
CA LYS A 503 -32.01 14.93 -6.95
C LYS A 503 -32.50 15.10 -8.40
N ASN A 504 -33.76 14.80 -8.69
CA ASN A 504 -34.36 14.96 -10.01
C ASN A 504 -35.07 16.30 -10.23
N LYS A 505 -34.93 17.29 -9.34
CA LYS A 505 -35.65 18.56 -9.39
C LYS A 505 -34.72 19.76 -9.57
N LYS A 506 -35.13 20.70 -10.44
CA LYS A 506 -34.53 22.03 -10.51
C LYS A 506 -34.98 22.88 -9.32
N ILE A 507 -34.05 23.60 -8.71
CA ILE A 507 -34.32 24.48 -7.57
C ILE A 507 -34.37 25.94 -8.04
N GLU A 508 -35.57 26.54 -8.01
CA GLU A 508 -35.81 27.87 -8.59
C GLU A 508 -35.25 29.03 -7.74
N ASN A 509 -35.06 28.81 -6.43
CA ASN A 509 -34.74 29.87 -5.47
C ASN A 509 -33.25 30.26 -5.43
N PHE A 510 -32.38 29.56 -6.16
CA PHE A 510 -30.93 29.78 -6.11
C PHE A 510 -30.33 30.02 -7.49
N LYS A 511 -29.12 30.57 -7.51
CA LYS A 511 -28.33 30.81 -8.72
C LYS A 511 -26.97 30.12 -8.60
N PRO A 512 -26.44 29.50 -9.67
CA PRO A 512 -25.18 28.73 -9.61
C PRO A 512 -23.99 29.49 -9.03
N LYS A 513 -23.91 30.80 -9.32
CA LYS A 513 -22.83 31.66 -8.83
C LYS A 513 -22.88 31.78 -7.31
N ASN A 514 -21.78 31.44 -6.64
CA ASN A 514 -21.61 31.48 -5.18
C ASN A 514 -22.64 30.61 -4.41
N PHE A 515 -23.09 29.51 -5.01
CA PHE A 515 -23.86 28.49 -4.32
C PHE A 515 -22.94 27.40 -3.80
N GLU A 516 -23.14 27.00 -2.54
CA GLU A 516 -22.31 26.03 -1.84
C GLU A 516 -23.20 25.10 -1.00
N VAL A 517 -22.94 23.80 -1.06
CA VAL A 517 -23.55 22.83 -0.15
C VAL A 517 -22.63 22.72 1.07
N ILE A 518 -23.15 23.05 2.25
CA ILE A 518 -22.36 23.12 3.48
C ILE A 518 -22.38 21.77 4.21
N ASP A 519 -23.56 21.16 4.34
CA ASP A 519 -23.77 19.89 5.01
C ASP A 519 -25.03 19.19 4.47
N TYR A 520 -25.40 18.01 4.97
CA TYR A 520 -26.56 17.21 4.55
C TYR A 520 -27.88 17.98 4.55
N SER A 521 -28.01 19.03 5.35
CA SER A 521 -29.23 19.84 5.46
C SER A 521 -29.01 21.35 5.37
N LEU A 522 -27.80 21.78 4.99
CA LEU A 522 -27.41 23.19 4.92
C LEU A 522 -26.83 23.55 3.55
N VAL A 523 -27.33 24.64 2.98
CA VAL A 523 -26.82 25.24 1.75
C VAL A 523 -26.59 26.73 1.95
N LYS A 524 -25.74 27.31 1.12
CA LYS A 524 -25.37 28.72 1.21
C LYS A 524 -25.41 29.37 -0.15
N GLN A 525 -25.98 30.56 -0.21
CA GLN A 525 -25.98 31.43 -1.39
C GLN A 525 -25.32 32.75 -0.99
N ASN A 526 -24.14 33.03 -1.54
CA ASN A 526 -23.31 34.17 -1.13
C ASN A 526 -22.95 34.11 0.38
N LYS A 527 -23.58 34.95 1.21
CA LYS A 527 -23.39 35.00 2.67
C LYS A 527 -24.58 34.44 3.45
N ASP A 528 -25.66 34.13 2.75
CA ASP A 528 -26.92 33.71 3.34
C ASP A 528 -26.92 32.18 3.47
N LEU A 529 -27.20 31.70 4.68
CA LEU A 529 -27.24 30.27 5.00
C LEU A 529 -28.69 29.81 5.09
N TYR A 530 -29.01 28.69 4.48
CA TYR A 530 -30.33 28.10 4.43
C TYR A 530 -30.26 26.68 4.97
N TYR A 531 -31.19 26.31 5.84
CA TYR A 531 -31.47 24.90 6.05
C TYR A 531 -32.58 24.44 5.12
N PHE A 532 -32.62 23.15 4.85
CA PHE A 532 -33.71 22.57 4.10
C PHE A 532 -34.21 21.26 4.69
N THR A 533 -35.48 20.97 4.43
CA THR A 533 -36.16 19.74 4.82
C THR A 533 -37.00 19.23 3.66
N GLU A 534 -37.26 17.93 3.65
CA GLU A 534 -38.15 17.27 2.69
C GLU A 534 -39.43 16.82 3.39
N ASP A 535 -40.56 16.98 2.71
CA ASP A 535 -41.83 16.40 3.15
C ASP A 535 -42.01 14.95 2.65
N GLU A 536 -43.14 14.33 2.98
CA GLU A 536 -43.46 12.94 2.59
C GLU A 536 -43.63 12.76 1.06
N ASN A 537 -43.70 13.84 0.29
CA ASN A 537 -43.81 13.85 -1.18
C ASN A 537 -42.51 14.34 -1.85
N ASP A 538 -41.37 14.29 -1.14
CA ASP A 538 -40.06 14.76 -1.59
C ASP A 538 -40.04 16.24 -2.01
N ASN A 539 -40.93 17.08 -1.47
CA ASN A 539 -40.85 18.52 -1.71
C ASN A 539 -39.84 19.14 -0.77
N THR A 540 -38.83 19.78 -1.35
CA THR A 540 -37.77 20.43 -0.61
C THR A 540 -38.16 21.87 -0.26
N LYS A 541 -38.11 22.22 1.02
CA LYS A 541 -38.35 23.58 1.52
C LYS A 541 -37.04 24.16 2.04
N PHE A 542 -36.63 25.30 1.50
CA PHE A 542 -35.45 26.04 1.95
C PHE A 542 -35.86 27.20 2.84
N VAL A 543 -35.20 27.35 3.98
CA VAL A 543 -35.50 28.39 4.97
C VAL A 543 -34.21 29.13 5.34
N LEU A 544 -34.22 30.45 5.14
CA LEU A 544 -33.12 31.34 5.48
C LEU A 544 -32.90 31.41 6.99
N LEU A 545 -31.65 31.23 7.43
CA LEU A 545 -31.24 31.44 8.82
C LEU A 545 -30.85 32.90 9.07
N GLU A 546 -31.44 33.50 10.10
CA GLU A 546 -31.21 34.91 10.48
C GLU A 546 -29.80 35.14 11.05
N SER A 547 -29.21 34.12 11.70
CA SER A 547 -27.87 34.23 12.29
C SER A 547 -26.77 34.07 11.25
N LYS A 548 -25.77 34.96 11.27
CA LYS A 548 -24.55 34.84 10.46
C LYS A 548 -23.45 33.99 11.11
N ASN A 549 -23.61 33.66 12.40
CA ASN A 549 -22.64 32.89 13.20
C ASN A 549 -23.27 31.55 13.61
N VAL A 550 -23.88 30.86 12.65
CA VAL A 550 -24.41 29.50 12.87
C VAL A 550 -23.24 28.56 13.09
N ASP A 551 -23.30 27.79 14.16
CA ASP A 551 -22.30 26.76 14.44
C ASP A 551 -22.67 25.49 13.65
N ILE A 552 -22.03 25.30 12.50
CA ILE A 552 -22.36 24.23 11.54
C ILE A 552 -22.19 22.85 12.19
N ASP A 553 -21.10 22.64 12.93
CA ASP A 553 -20.75 21.34 13.54
C ASP A 553 -21.80 20.85 14.54
N THR A 554 -22.54 21.76 15.16
CA THR A 554 -23.59 21.43 16.15
C THR A 554 -25.00 21.71 15.64
N PHE A 555 -25.16 22.08 14.38
CA PHE A 555 -26.47 22.39 13.80
C PHE A 555 -27.34 21.14 13.69
N GLN A 556 -28.59 21.26 14.14
CA GLN A 556 -29.55 20.16 14.21
C GLN A 556 -30.94 20.63 13.78
N ILE A 557 -31.58 19.84 12.93
CA ILE A 557 -32.98 19.99 12.58
C ILE A 557 -33.82 19.16 13.56
N LEU A 558 -34.65 19.84 14.35
CA LEU A 558 -35.59 19.18 15.26
C LEU A 558 -36.90 18.83 14.52
N ASP A 559 -37.35 19.73 13.66
CA ASP A 559 -38.36 19.48 12.61
C ASP A 559 -38.32 20.55 11.50
N GLU A 560 -39.31 20.55 10.61
CA GLU A 560 -39.48 21.50 9.49
C GLU A 560 -39.44 22.99 9.87
N ASP A 561 -39.76 23.34 11.12
CA ASP A 561 -39.86 24.71 11.61
C ASP A 561 -38.84 24.99 12.73
N TYR A 562 -38.38 23.99 13.47
CA TYR A 562 -37.49 24.15 14.62
C TYR A 562 -36.11 23.56 14.35
N THR A 563 -35.08 24.41 14.43
CA THR A 563 -33.67 23.99 14.34
C THR A 563 -32.87 24.61 15.48
N LYS A 564 -31.65 24.14 15.73
CA LYS A 564 -30.77 24.70 16.75
C LYS A 564 -29.30 24.43 16.43
N ASP A 565 -28.42 25.19 17.05
CA ASP A 565 -27.00 24.87 17.21
C ASP A 565 -26.61 25.01 18.70
N LYS A 566 -25.32 24.92 19.05
CA LYS A 566 -24.87 25.06 20.45
C LYS A 566 -25.14 26.44 21.06
N ASN A 567 -25.29 27.47 20.23
CA ASN A 567 -25.42 28.87 20.62
C ASN A 567 -26.87 29.38 20.56
N ASN A 568 -27.65 28.93 19.57
CA ASN A 568 -28.96 29.48 19.22
C ASN A 568 -30.00 28.39 18.93
N ALA A 569 -31.26 28.69 19.20
CA ALA A 569 -32.40 27.98 18.65
C ALA A 569 -33.07 28.85 17.58
N TYR A 570 -33.69 28.21 16.59
CA TYR A 570 -34.36 28.88 15.49
C TYR A 570 -35.78 28.34 15.33
N TYR A 571 -36.72 29.25 15.04
CA TYR A 571 -38.08 28.94 14.61
C TYR A 571 -38.32 29.59 13.25
N LYS A 572 -38.58 28.77 12.23
CA LYS A 572 -38.71 29.17 10.81
C LYS A 572 -37.52 30.02 10.36
N GLY A 573 -36.32 29.64 10.80
CA GLY A 573 -35.06 30.30 10.47
C GLY A 573 -34.74 31.56 11.28
N LYS A 574 -35.67 32.08 12.09
CA LYS A 574 -35.45 33.26 12.95
C LYS A 574 -34.97 32.84 14.33
N ILE A 575 -34.17 33.68 14.98
CA ILE A 575 -33.65 33.42 16.33
C ILE A 575 -34.83 33.29 17.31
N PHE A 576 -34.94 32.12 17.92
CA PHE A 576 -36.00 31.76 18.85
C PHE A 576 -35.58 32.00 20.30
N LYS A 577 -35.64 33.27 20.72
CA LYS A 577 -35.14 33.74 22.03
C LYS A 577 -35.85 33.14 23.25
N GLU A 578 -37.07 32.63 23.08
CA GLU A 578 -37.84 32.05 24.19
C GLU A 578 -37.33 30.66 24.59
N ALA A 579 -36.71 29.94 23.65
CA ALA A 579 -36.21 28.60 23.90
C ALA A 579 -34.96 28.57 24.78
N ASP A 580 -34.94 27.63 25.72
CA ASP A 580 -33.71 27.19 26.37
C ASP A 580 -32.94 26.25 25.41
N VAL A 581 -32.03 26.82 24.62
CA VAL A 581 -31.22 26.13 23.60
C VAL A 581 -30.60 24.83 24.12
N LYS A 582 -30.09 24.83 25.35
CA LYS A 582 -29.41 23.66 25.95
C LYS A 582 -30.35 22.48 26.15
N THR A 583 -31.64 22.74 26.39
CA THR A 583 -32.63 21.70 26.70
C THR A 583 -33.69 21.51 25.62
N LEU A 584 -33.72 22.37 24.60
CA LEU A 584 -34.62 22.25 23.47
C LEU A 584 -34.32 20.97 22.66
N ASN A 585 -35.30 20.08 22.54
CA ASN A 585 -35.15 18.85 21.77
C ASN A 585 -36.49 18.32 21.23
N LYS A 586 -36.41 17.39 20.28
CA LYS A 586 -37.54 16.60 19.78
C LYS A 586 -37.74 15.37 20.67
N HIS A 587 -38.95 15.19 21.18
CA HIS A 587 -39.33 14.03 21.98
C HIS A 587 -40.43 13.24 21.28
N TYR A 588 -40.13 12.01 20.88
CA TYR A 588 -41.10 11.09 20.27
C TYR A 588 -42.04 10.48 21.33
N ASN A 589 -43.32 10.37 21.00
CA ASN A 589 -44.30 9.63 21.77
C ASN A 589 -44.33 8.17 21.28
N LYS A 590 -43.95 7.22 22.14
CA LYS A 590 -43.84 5.80 21.78
C LYS A 590 -45.17 5.14 21.38
N ASN A 591 -46.31 5.76 21.70
CA ASN A 591 -47.61 5.11 21.54
C ASN A 591 -48.37 5.53 20.27
N ASP A 592 -48.06 6.67 19.64
CA ASP A 592 -48.92 7.26 18.58
C ASP A 592 -48.15 7.84 17.37
N ASP A 593 -46.88 7.47 17.16
CA ASP A 593 -45.97 8.05 16.13
C ASP A 593 -45.84 9.59 16.11
N GLY A 594 -46.40 10.27 17.12
CA GLY A 594 -46.33 11.73 17.27
C GLY A 594 -45.03 12.19 17.94
N TYR A 595 -44.78 13.50 17.90
CA TYR A 595 -43.64 14.10 18.60
C TYR A 595 -43.98 15.45 19.22
N LYS A 596 -43.17 15.85 20.20
CA LYS A 596 -43.21 17.16 20.84
C LYS A 596 -41.87 17.87 20.67
N ILE A 597 -41.91 19.15 20.29
CA ILE A 597 -40.76 20.05 20.43
C ILE A 597 -40.92 20.75 21.76
N ARG A 598 -39.97 20.55 22.68
CA ARG A 598 -40.02 21.15 24.02
C ARG A 598 -38.63 21.43 24.55
N ASP A 599 -38.56 22.32 25.51
CA ASP A 599 -37.40 22.46 26.39
C ASP A 599 -37.82 22.20 27.84
N LYS A 600 -36.93 22.49 28.80
CA LYS A 600 -37.24 22.30 30.23
C LYS A 600 -38.35 23.21 30.76
N LYS A 601 -38.68 24.30 30.06
CA LYS A 601 -39.64 25.33 30.47
C LYS A 601 -41.02 25.08 29.86
N LYS A 602 -41.09 24.71 28.58
CA LYS A 602 -42.34 24.69 27.81
C LYS A 602 -42.32 23.70 26.65
N VAL A 603 -43.52 23.27 26.24
CA VAL A 603 -43.78 22.57 24.97
C VAL A 603 -44.18 23.59 23.89
N TYR A 604 -43.45 23.61 22.78
CA TYR A 604 -43.61 24.55 21.67
C TYR A 604 -44.45 24.00 20.52
N LYS A 605 -44.35 22.69 20.25
CA LYS A 605 -45.16 22.00 19.24
C LYS A 605 -45.54 20.62 19.74
N ILE A 606 -46.76 20.22 19.43
CA ILE A 606 -47.24 18.84 19.56
C ILE A 606 -47.73 18.44 18.18
N LYS A 607 -47.08 17.47 17.56
CA LYS A 607 -47.56 16.82 16.33
C LYS A 607 -48.15 15.47 16.73
N ASN A 608 -49.46 15.35 16.58
CA ASN A 608 -50.14 14.06 16.62
C ASN A 608 -50.20 13.52 15.19
N LYS A 609 -50.33 12.20 15.04
CA LYS A 609 -50.55 11.58 13.74
C LYS A 609 -51.88 12.01 13.14
#